data_AF-A0A7S1TJ81-F1
#
_entry.id   AF-A0A7S1TJ81-F1
#
_cell.length_a   1.000
_cell.length_b   1.000
_cell.length_c   1.000
_cell.angle_alpha   90.00
_cell.angle_beta   90.00
_cell.angle_gamma   90.00
#
_symmetry.space_group_name_H-M   'P 1'
#
loop_
_entity.id
_entity.type
_entity.pdbx_description
1 polymer ?
#
loop_
_entity_poly.entity_id
_entity_poly.type
_entity_poly.pdbx_seq_one_letter_code
_entity_poly.pdbx_strand_id
1 'polypeptide(L)'
;MVVVGIVFRHLSLKPSILKEYAKLGADMIPAPPQRDLVSYVKKPNSDGDAGGQEDSIFLEDESGRILLDFSGLEGEAAEKSKYLVSGMIVAIRGRPEKLGVLLVRDICRAGLPTRSAPCQEVPICDEDRFVCILSGLNFGNADVNPLAIDLVTEFIKTNLGDSKFQKWGSTIVRLIVAGKLINASENPDIQNLRELDATLVSIASSIPIDLVPGDGDPTNFLLPQQPINKCLLPSSSRFKTLRRAPNPYEAMIGGRRFLGTGGQNVEDFLRYVNDRRDSEGAEKILSVLEEMIRSRHLAPTAPDTLASYPFYESVGDVKSFPFPF
;
A
#
# COMPACT_ATOMS: atom_id res chain seq x y z
N MET A 1 21.79 -21.16 15.63
CA MET A 1 20.65 -21.73 14.90
C MET A 1 20.16 -20.72 13.89
N VAL A 2 19.66 -21.15 12.74
CA VAL A 2 18.93 -20.30 11.80
C VAL A 2 17.56 -20.92 11.63
N VAL A 3 16.51 -20.11 11.79
CA VAL A 3 15.11 -20.52 11.64
C VAL A 3 14.48 -19.62 10.59
N VAL A 4 13.73 -20.20 9.66
CA VAL A 4 12.96 -19.44 8.67
C VAL A 4 11.51 -19.60 9.02
N GLY A 5 10.77 -18.50 9.05
CA GLY A 5 9.36 -18.52 9.38
C GLY A 5 8.68 -17.20 9.07
N ILE A 6 7.40 -17.16 9.42
CA ILE A 6 6.53 -16.01 9.25
C ILE A 6 6.57 -15.20 10.54
N VAL A 7 6.79 -13.90 10.42
CA VAL A 7 6.69 -12.98 11.56
C VAL A 7 5.22 -12.86 11.95
N PHE A 8 4.93 -13.03 13.23
CA PHE A 8 3.65 -12.67 13.82
C PHE A 8 3.89 -11.66 14.94
N ARG A 9 3.25 -10.49 14.85
CA ARG A 9 3.39 -9.44 15.85
C ARG A 9 2.11 -9.30 16.66
N HIS A 10 2.21 -9.58 17.95
CA HIS A 10 1.14 -9.34 18.90
C HIS A 10 1.24 -7.90 19.40
N LEU A 11 0.27 -7.07 18.99
CA LEU A 11 0.21 -5.65 19.31
C LEU A 11 -1.01 -5.36 20.17
N SER A 12 -0.81 -4.59 21.24
CA SER A 12 -1.89 -4.30 22.19
C SER A 12 -2.98 -3.39 21.64
N LEU A 13 -2.59 -2.40 20.84
CA LEU A 13 -3.50 -1.40 20.26
C LEU A 13 -4.11 -1.87 18.93
N LYS A 14 -3.71 -3.04 18.43
CA LYS A 14 -4.31 -3.61 17.24
C LYS A 14 -5.79 -3.91 17.51
N PRO A 15 -6.71 -3.51 16.60
CA PRO A 15 -8.14 -3.73 16.79
C PRO A 15 -8.45 -5.22 16.88
N SER A 16 -9.44 -5.55 17.70
CA SER A 16 -9.87 -6.92 17.92
C SER A 16 -11.38 -6.99 17.84
N ILE A 17 -11.85 -7.65 16.79
CA ILE A 17 -13.28 -7.87 16.53
C ILE A 17 -13.96 -8.49 17.76
N LEU A 18 -13.32 -9.46 18.42
CA LEU A 18 -13.85 -10.08 19.64
C LEU A 18 -14.01 -9.09 20.80
N LYS A 19 -13.06 -8.16 20.99
CA LYS A 19 -13.18 -7.11 22.01
C LYS A 19 -14.27 -6.10 21.66
N GLU A 20 -14.48 -5.82 20.36
CA GLU A 20 -15.55 -4.94 19.89
C GLU A 20 -16.92 -5.57 20.10
N TYR A 21 -17.12 -6.83 19.71
CA TYR A 21 -18.36 -7.57 19.98
C TYR A 21 -18.66 -7.68 21.47
N ALA A 22 -17.64 -7.92 22.30
CA ALA A 22 -17.83 -7.95 23.76
C ALA A 22 -18.28 -6.61 24.34
N LYS A 23 -17.91 -5.47 23.71
CA LYS A 23 -18.32 -4.12 24.11
C LYS A 23 -19.68 -3.70 23.57
N LEU A 24 -19.99 -4.08 22.32
CA LEU A 24 -21.19 -3.63 21.59
C LEU A 24 -22.44 -4.48 21.88
N GLY A 25 -22.29 -5.66 22.49
CA GLY A 25 -23.40 -6.59 22.71
C GLY A 25 -23.80 -7.34 21.42
N ALA A 26 -24.57 -8.41 21.55
CA ALA A 26 -24.85 -9.37 20.46
C ALA A 26 -25.68 -8.83 19.28
N ASP A 27 -26.31 -7.66 19.42
CA ASP A 27 -27.31 -7.14 18.47
C ASP A 27 -26.78 -6.03 17.54
N MET A 28 -25.52 -5.61 17.67
CA MET A 28 -24.92 -4.58 16.79
C MET A 28 -23.80 -5.16 15.92
N ILE A 29 -23.90 -4.92 14.61
CA ILE A 29 -22.82 -5.22 13.66
C ILE A 29 -21.71 -4.19 13.93
N PRO A 30 -20.48 -4.59 14.28
CA PRO A 30 -19.37 -3.66 14.43
C PRO A 30 -19.19 -2.90 13.12
N ALA A 31 -19.13 -1.56 13.20
CA ALA A 31 -18.68 -0.78 12.07
C ALA A 31 -17.28 -1.27 11.66
N PRO A 32 -16.93 -1.31 10.36
CA PRO A 32 -15.58 -1.63 9.95
C PRO A 32 -14.61 -0.70 10.70
N PRO A 33 -13.48 -1.22 11.21
CA PRO A 33 -12.58 -0.46 12.06
C PRO A 33 -12.19 0.83 11.34
N GLN A 34 -12.47 1.97 11.97
CA GLN A 34 -12.09 3.27 11.41
C GLN A 34 -10.58 3.30 11.29
N ARG A 35 -10.13 3.44 10.05
CA ARG A 35 -8.74 3.35 9.62
C ARG A 35 -7.99 4.67 9.84
N ASP A 36 -8.27 5.36 10.94
CA ASP A 36 -7.48 6.52 11.33
C ASP A 36 -6.00 6.12 11.44
N LEU A 37 -5.08 7.06 11.17
CA LEU A 37 -3.62 6.86 11.18
C LEU A 37 -3.06 6.59 12.59
N VAL A 38 -3.74 5.77 13.38
CA VAL A 38 -3.36 5.36 14.71
C VAL A 38 -2.37 4.20 14.59
N SER A 39 -1.16 4.41 15.08
CA SER A 39 -0.16 3.34 15.19
C SER A 39 -0.68 2.24 16.12
N TYR A 40 -0.44 0.99 15.75
CA TYR A 40 -0.75 -0.17 16.58
C TYR A 40 0.31 -0.40 17.67
N VAL A 41 1.41 0.34 17.64
CA VAL A 41 2.50 0.23 18.61
C VAL A 41 2.27 1.19 19.76
N LYS A 42 2.39 0.71 20.99
CA LYS A 42 2.29 1.58 22.16
C LYS A 42 3.40 2.64 22.16
N LYS A 43 3.02 3.90 22.44
CA LYS A 43 4.00 4.94 22.76
C LYS A 43 4.55 4.68 24.16
N PRO A 44 5.87 4.56 24.32
CA PRO A 44 6.47 4.51 25.63
C PRO A 44 6.38 5.92 26.22
N ASN A 45 5.61 6.09 27.30
CA ASN A 45 5.48 7.28 28.16
C ASN A 45 4.32 8.26 27.90
N SER A 46 3.21 7.87 27.28
CA SER A 46 1.95 8.63 27.41
C SER A 46 0.89 7.77 28.08
N ASP A 47 0.59 8.15 29.32
CA ASP A 47 -0.41 7.63 30.25
C ASP A 47 -0.06 6.34 31.01
N GLY A 48 -0.08 6.46 32.34
CA GLY A 48 0.29 5.44 33.33
C GLY A 48 -0.67 4.25 33.41
N ASP A 49 -1.05 3.68 32.28
CA ASP A 49 -1.84 2.46 32.21
C ASP A 49 -0.91 1.24 32.38
N ALA A 50 -0.57 0.95 33.63
CA ALA A 50 0.25 -0.17 34.07
C ALA A 50 -0.39 -1.57 33.85
N GLY A 51 -1.47 -1.65 33.06
CA GLY A 51 -2.28 -2.87 32.91
C GLY A 51 -2.24 -3.55 31.54
N GLY A 52 -1.59 -2.97 30.52
CA GLY A 52 -1.62 -3.51 29.17
C GLY A 52 -0.40 -4.38 28.83
N GLN A 53 -0.64 -5.58 28.30
CA GLN A 53 0.38 -6.51 27.78
C GLN A 53 1.42 -5.81 26.88
N GLU A 54 2.68 -6.21 26.93
CA GLU A 54 3.71 -5.63 26.07
C GLU A 54 3.60 -6.16 24.63
N ASP A 55 4.02 -5.34 23.67
CA ASP A 55 4.08 -5.74 22.27
C ASP A 55 5.16 -6.82 22.09
N SER A 56 4.81 -7.96 21.49
CA SER A 56 5.69 -9.12 21.34
C SER A 56 5.76 -9.59 19.90
N ILE A 57 6.93 -10.08 19.48
CA ILE A 57 7.16 -10.58 18.12
C ILE A 57 7.50 -12.07 18.21
N PHE A 58 6.76 -12.86 17.44
CA PHE A 58 6.93 -14.29 17.30
C PHE A 58 7.40 -14.62 15.90
N LEU A 59 8.12 -15.73 15.78
CA LEU A 59 8.38 -16.39 14.51
C LEU A 59 7.56 -17.69 14.48
N GLU A 60 6.75 -17.85 13.45
CA GLU A 60 5.84 -18.98 13.27
C GLU A 60 6.27 -19.84 12.08
N ASP A 61 6.18 -21.16 12.25
CA ASP A 61 6.29 -22.15 11.18
C ASP A 61 5.16 -23.18 11.33
N GLU A 62 5.19 -24.25 10.53
CA GLU A 62 4.20 -25.33 10.60
C GLU A 62 4.19 -26.10 11.94
N SER A 63 5.30 -26.06 12.68
CA SER A 63 5.47 -26.79 13.93
C SER A 63 5.04 -25.98 15.16
N GLY A 64 5.17 -24.65 15.11
CA GLY A 64 4.70 -23.79 16.17
C GLY A 64 5.27 -22.37 16.13
N ARG A 65 5.30 -21.74 17.31
CA ARG A 65 5.72 -20.34 17.47
C ARG A 65 6.83 -20.21 18.51
N ILE A 66 7.82 -19.39 18.21
CA ILE A 66 8.90 -19.02 19.12
C ILE A 66 8.90 -17.52 19.37
N LEU A 67 9.12 -17.10 20.62
CA LEU A 67 9.25 -15.69 20.98
C LEU A 67 10.64 -15.18 20.61
N LEU A 68 10.71 -14.02 19.98
CA LEU A 68 11.96 -13.37 19.60
C LEU A 68 12.37 -12.34 20.65
N ASP A 69 13.57 -12.50 21.20
CA ASP A 69 14.19 -11.48 22.06
C ASP A 69 15.24 -10.69 21.28
N PHE A 70 15.10 -9.36 21.28
CA PHE A 70 15.97 -8.41 20.59
C PHE A 70 16.89 -7.64 21.56
N SER A 71 16.91 -7.98 22.86
CA SER A 71 17.70 -7.30 23.89
C SER A 71 19.21 -7.21 23.59
N GLY A 72 19.75 -8.17 22.82
CA GLY A 72 21.16 -8.22 22.42
C GLY A 72 21.47 -7.76 20.98
N LEU A 73 20.55 -7.05 20.32
CA LEU A 73 20.74 -6.59 18.94
C LEU A 73 21.42 -5.23 18.86
N GLU A 74 22.46 -5.12 18.02
CA GLU A 74 23.16 -3.86 17.74
C GLU A 74 23.32 -3.64 16.24
N GLY A 75 23.56 -2.39 15.84
CA GLY A 75 23.88 -2.02 14.46
C GLY A 75 22.75 -2.27 13.46
N GLU A 76 23.10 -2.78 12.27
CA GLU A 76 22.18 -2.96 11.15
C GLU A 76 21.00 -3.89 11.50
N ALA A 77 21.25 -4.95 12.28
CA ALA A 77 20.21 -5.87 12.69
C ALA A 77 19.12 -5.16 13.54
N ALA A 78 19.52 -4.21 14.39
CA ALA A 78 18.61 -3.44 15.25
C ALA A 78 17.73 -2.48 14.45
N GLU A 79 18.23 -1.96 13.33
CA GLU A 79 17.39 -1.21 12.40
C GLU A 79 16.42 -2.14 11.65
N LYS A 80 16.87 -3.35 11.26
CA LYS A 80 16.01 -4.33 10.60
C LYS A 80 14.83 -4.77 11.46
N SER A 81 15.03 -4.92 12.78
CA SER A 81 13.98 -5.39 13.70
C SER A 81 12.78 -4.42 13.78
N LYS A 82 12.99 -3.12 13.56
CA LYS A 82 11.93 -2.09 13.60
C LYS A 82 10.90 -2.26 12.50
N TYR A 83 11.29 -2.85 11.38
CA TYR A 83 10.44 -3.04 10.21
C TYR A 83 9.85 -4.46 10.12
N LEU A 84 10.00 -5.28 11.16
CA LEU A 84 9.32 -6.58 11.22
C LEU A 84 7.82 -6.38 11.48
N VAL A 85 7.02 -6.71 10.47
CA VAL A 85 5.55 -6.69 10.53
C VAL A 85 4.99 -8.09 10.35
N SER A 86 3.75 -8.29 10.84
CA SER A 86 3.05 -9.58 10.66
C SER A 86 2.99 -9.98 9.18
N GLY A 87 3.18 -11.26 8.90
CA GLY A 87 3.11 -11.86 7.57
C GLY A 87 4.40 -11.77 6.74
N MET A 88 5.44 -11.08 7.21
CA MET A 88 6.76 -11.12 6.57
C MET A 88 7.42 -12.49 6.73
N ILE A 89 8.03 -13.01 5.66
CA ILE A 89 8.86 -14.22 5.70
C ILE A 89 10.32 -13.79 5.88
N VAL A 90 10.94 -14.24 6.97
CA VAL A 90 12.33 -13.86 7.31
C VAL A 90 13.12 -15.07 7.81
N ALA A 91 14.44 -15.01 7.62
CA ALA A 91 15.37 -15.94 8.22
C ALA A 91 16.05 -15.28 9.43
N ILE A 92 15.91 -15.89 10.60
CA ILE A 92 16.43 -15.38 11.86
C ILE A 92 17.56 -16.26 12.35
N ARG A 93 18.72 -15.64 12.59
CA ARG A 93 19.86 -16.29 13.25
C ARG A 93 19.84 -15.95 14.73
N GLY A 94 19.82 -16.97 15.58
CA GLY A 94 19.76 -16.78 17.03
C GLY A 94 20.32 -17.93 17.85
N ARG A 95 20.27 -17.75 19.17
CA ARG A 95 20.57 -18.79 20.17
C ARG A 95 19.31 -19.04 21.01
N PRO A 96 18.89 -20.30 21.19
CA PRO A 96 17.80 -20.60 22.10
C PRO A 96 18.23 -20.27 23.53
N GLU A 97 17.36 -19.63 24.29
CA GLU A 97 17.57 -19.41 25.73
C GLU A 97 16.64 -20.32 26.54
N LYS A 98 15.67 -19.74 27.25
CA LYS A 98 14.62 -20.45 27.98
C LYS A 98 13.64 -21.08 26.99
N LEU A 99 12.88 -22.07 27.46
CA LEU A 99 11.93 -22.82 26.65
C LEU A 99 11.01 -21.87 25.86
N GLY A 100 11.11 -21.90 24.52
CA GLY A 100 10.28 -21.11 23.62
C GLY A 100 10.77 -19.69 23.29
N VAL A 101 11.96 -19.29 23.75
CA VAL A 101 12.56 -17.96 23.48
C VAL A 101 13.85 -18.09 22.67
N LEU A 102 13.96 -17.30 21.60
CA LEU A 102 15.14 -17.21 20.74
C LEU A 102 15.77 -15.81 20.87
N LEU A 103 16.99 -15.75 21.42
CA LEU A 103 17.79 -14.54 21.41
C LEU A 103 18.30 -14.30 19.98
N VAL A 104 17.78 -13.26 19.34
CA VAL A 104 18.08 -12.88 17.97
C VAL A 104 19.50 -12.31 17.91
N ARG A 105 20.23 -12.65 16.86
CA ARG A 105 21.56 -12.09 16.55
C ARG A 105 21.60 -11.38 15.23
N ASP A 106 20.86 -11.89 14.25
CA ASP A 106 20.80 -11.32 12.90
C ASP A 106 19.49 -11.69 12.22
N ILE A 107 19.07 -10.83 11.30
CA ILE A 107 17.82 -10.90 10.55
C ILE A 107 18.14 -10.80 9.07
N CYS A 108 17.76 -11.82 8.31
CA CYS A 108 17.94 -11.88 6.87
C CYS A 108 16.57 -11.85 6.16
N ARG A 109 16.44 -10.90 5.22
CA ARG A 109 15.26 -10.72 4.35
C ARG A 109 15.45 -11.55 3.09
N ALA A 110 14.37 -11.79 2.35
CA ALA A 110 14.44 -12.45 1.05
C ALA A 110 15.40 -11.76 0.05
N GLY A 111 15.64 -10.46 0.23
CA GLY A 111 16.52 -9.65 -0.61
C GLY A 111 15.86 -9.23 -1.92
N LEU A 112 16.55 -8.43 -2.71
CA LEU A 112 16.00 -8.00 -4.01
C LEU A 112 15.84 -9.20 -4.95
N PRO A 113 14.79 -9.24 -5.78
CA PRO A 113 14.64 -10.25 -6.82
C PRO A 113 15.87 -10.26 -7.73
N THR A 114 16.40 -11.46 -8.00
CA THR A 114 17.40 -11.64 -9.06
C THR A 114 16.72 -11.33 -10.39
N ARG A 115 17.23 -10.31 -11.09
CA ARG A 115 16.67 -9.83 -12.35
C ARG A 115 16.76 -10.94 -13.41
N SER A 116 15.68 -11.70 -13.56
CA SER A 116 15.61 -12.95 -14.34
C SER A 116 15.30 -12.72 -15.84
N ALA A 117 14.91 -11.51 -16.24
CA ALA A 117 14.72 -11.16 -17.65
C ALA A 117 15.76 -10.11 -18.10
N PRO A 118 16.37 -10.25 -19.30
CA PRO A 118 17.04 -9.12 -19.93
C PRO A 118 16.03 -7.99 -19.99
N CYS A 119 16.43 -6.80 -19.56
CA CYS A 119 15.58 -5.64 -19.72
C CYS A 119 15.16 -5.62 -21.18
N GLN A 120 13.86 -5.74 -21.46
CA GLN A 120 13.34 -5.60 -22.81
C GLN A 120 13.98 -4.33 -23.37
N GLU A 121 14.65 -4.43 -24.53
CA GLU A 121 15.45 -3.33 -25.05
C GLU A 121 14.59 -2.07 -25.03
N VAL A 122 15.00 -1.12 -24.19
CA VAL A 122 14.27 0.13 -24.06
C VAL A 122 14.50 0.82 -25.40
N PRO A 123 13.45 1.09 -26.18
CA PRO A 123 13.63 1.75 -27.46
C PRO A 123 14.36 3.06 -27.21
N ILE A 124 15.49 3.25 -27.92
CA ILE A 124 16.25 4.48 -27.85
C ILE A 124 15.38 5.55 -28.49
N CYS A 125 14.91 6.49 -27.69
CA CYS A 125 14.21 7.67 -28.17
C CYS A 125 15.21 8.83 -28.26
N ASP A 126 15.10 9.64 -29.32
CA ASP A 126 15.91 10.85 -29.49
C ASP A 126 15.57 11.93 -28.45
N GLU A 127 14.36 11.89 -27.89
CA GLU A 127 13.86 12.81 -26.87
C GLU A 127 13.31 12.07 -25.65
N ASP A 128 13.46 12.68 -24.47
CA ASP A 128 12.93 12.17 -23.21
C ASP A 128 11.40 12.11 -23.22
N ARG A 129 10.86 11.02 -22.65
CA ARG A 129 9.41 10.79 -22.52
C ARG A 129 9.05 10.58 -21.06
N PHE A 130 7.94 11.16 -20.65
CA PHE A 130 7.53 11.16 -19.24
C PHE A 130 6.22 10.42 -19.03
N VAL A 131 6.05 9.88 -17.83
CA VAL A 131 4.79 9.32 -17.33
C VAL A 131 4.37 10.20 -16.16
N CYS A 132 3.15 10.74 -16.22
CA CYS A 132 2.60 11.53 -15.12
C CYS A 132 1.90 10.58 -14.14
N ILE A 133 2.13 10.78 -12.84
CA ILE A 133 1.46 10.03 -11.77
C ILE A 133 0.70 11.03 -10.91
N LEU A 134 -0.60 10.81 -10.77
CA LEU A 134 -1.48 11.56 -9.87
C LEU A 134 -2.11 10.58 -8.89
N SER A 135 -2.45 11.05 -7.69
CA SER A 135 -3.14 10.27 -6.66
C SER A 135 -3.91 11.22 -5.75
N GLY A 136 -5.00 10.76 -5.13
CA GLY A 136 -5.69 11.58 -4.13
C GLY A 136 -6.46 12.77 -4.72
N LEU A 137 -7.14 12.58 -5.86
CA LEU A 137 -8.05 13.59 -6.41
C LEU A 137 -9.19 13.91 -5.44
N ASN A 138 -9.66 12.90 -4.71
CA ASN A 138 -10.56 12.98 -3.56
C ASN A 138 -11.78 13.90 -3.79
N PHE A 139 -12.45 13.75 -4.95
CA PHE A 139 -13.64 14.54 -5.30
C PHE A 139 -14.71 14.43 -4.21
N GLY A 140 -15.29 15.57 -3.82
CA GLY A 140 -16.27 15.67 -2.74
C GLY A 140 -15.66 15.93 -1.35
N ASN A 141 -14.34 16.04 -1.23
CA ASN A 141 -13.72 16.54 0.00
C ASN A 141 -13.69 18.09 -0.02
N ALA A 142 -14.12 18.73 1.08
CA ALA A 142 -14.12 20.18 1.24
C ALA A 142 -12.70 20.80 1.21
N ASP A 143 -11.67 20.03 1.55
CA ASP A 143 -10.28 20.49 1.56
C ASP A 143 -9.65 20.53 0.17
N VAL A 144 -10.27 19.89 -0.82
CA VAL A 144 -9.73 19.81 -2.18
C VAL A 144 -10.01 21.11 -2.91
N ASN A 145 -8.94 21.75 -3.41
CA ASN A 145 -9.05 22.95 -4.22
C ASN A 145 -9.39 22.57 -5.68
N PRO A 146 -10.61 22.87 -6.18
CA PRO A 146 -11.02 22.51 -7.54
C PRO A 146 -10.13 23.19 -8.60
N LEU A 147 -9.66 24.41 -8.33
CA LEU A 147 -8.76 25.13 -9.24
C LEU A 147 -7.44 24.38 -9.46
N ALA A 148 -6.93 23.68 -8.44
CA ALA A 148 -5.70 22.91 -8.58
C ALA A 148 -5.89 21.70 -9.52
N ILE A 149 -7.05 21.05 -9.47
CA ILE A 149 -7.41 19.95 -10.37
C ILE A 149 -7.51 20.47 -11.81
N ASP A 150 -8.17 21.61 -12.00
CA ASP A 150 -8.31 22.24 -13.32
C ASP A 150 -6.95 22.66 -13.89
N LEU A 151 -6.08 23.26 -13.08
CA LEU A 151 -4.74 23.66 -13.50
C LEU A 151 -3.88 22.46 -13.91
N VAL A 152 -3.91 21.36 -13.14
CA VAL A 152 -3.19 20.13 -13.49
C VAL A 152 -3.79 19.51 -14.76
N THR A 153 -5.11 19.56 -14.92
CA THR A 153 -5.80 19.07 -16.11
C THR A 153 -5.42 19.87 -17.36
N GLU A 154 -5.42 21.20 -17.30
CA GLU A 154 -4.97 22.06 -18.42
C GLU A 154 -3.47 21.91 -18.70
N PHE A 155 -2.67 21.70 -17.66
CA PHE A 155 -1.24 21.43 -17.81
C PHE A 155 -0.99 20.12 -18.58
N ILE A 156 -1.67 19.01 -18.21
CA ILE A 156 -1.54 17.71 -18.89
C ILE A 156 -2.03 17.78 -20.34
N LYS A 157 -3.09 18.56 -20.59
CA LYS A 157 -3.59 18.83 -21.94
C LYS A 157 -2.70 19.77 -22.76
N THR A 158 -1.61 20.29 -22.18
CA THR A 158 -0.68 21.23 -22.82
C THR A 158 -1.28 22.60 -23.18
N ASN A 159 -2.36 23.00 -22.51
CA ASN A 159 -3.03 24.29 -22.73
C ASN A 159 -2.49 25.41 -21.83
N LEU A 160 -1.66 25.08 -20.85
CA LEU A 160 -1.15 26.02 -19.86
C LEU A 160 0.24 26.56 -20.24
N GLY A 161 0.42 27.88 -20.15
CA GLY A 161 1.73 28.55 -20.26
C GLY A 161 2.24 28.78 -21.70
N ASP A 162 3.51 29.17 -21.79
CA ASP A 162 4.20 29.51 -23.04
C ASP A 162 4.57 28.26 -23.87
N SER A 163 4.98 28.46 -25.13
CA SER A 163 5.38 27.39 -26.06
C SER A 163 6.42 26.41 -25.51
N LYS A 164 7.30 26.86 -24.60
CA LYS A 164 8.25 25.98 -23.89
C LYS A 164 7.55 25.02 -22.94
N PHE A 165 6.58 25.50 -22.17
CA PHE A 165 5.79 24.68 -21.25
C PHE A 165 4.91 23.69 -22.02
N GLN A 166 4.32 24.13 -23.13
CA GLN A 166 3.53 23.28 -24.01
C GLN A 166 4.40 22.18 -24.64
N LYS A 167 5.63 22.51 -25.08
CA LYS A 167 6.60 21.51 -25.53
C LYS A 167 6.91 20.49 -24.44
N TRP A 168 7.12 20.93 -23.20
CA TRP A 168 7.35 20.01 -22.08
C TRP A 168 6.14 19.10 -21.82
N GLY A 169 4.92 19.64 -21.76
CA GLY A 169 3.72 18.83 -21.58
C GLY A 169 3.51 17.80 -22.70
N SER A 170 3.91 18.11 -23.94
CA SER A 170 3.79 17.18 -25.08
C SER A 170 4.70 15.93 -24.97
N THR A 171 5.68 15.94 -24.07
CA THR A 171 6.56 14.80 -23.81
C THR A 171 5.91 13.75 -22.89
N ILE A 172 4.79 14.08 -22.23
CA ILE A 172 4.05 13.17 -21.37
C ILE A 172 3.30 12.16 -22.26
N VAL A 173 3.59 10.87 -22.08
CA VAL A 173 3.06 9.78 -22.93
C VAL A 173 1.84 9.10 -22.31
N ARG A 174 1.77 9.07 -20.98
CA ARG A 174 0.69 8.42 -20.24
C ARG A 174 0.50 9.06 -18.88
N LEU A 175 -0.76 9.12 -18.44
CA LEU A 175 -1.16 9.47 -17.09
C LEU A 175 -1.55 8.21 -16.32
N ILE A 176 -1.06 8.05 -15.09
CA ILE A 176 -1.51 7.04 -14.13
C ILE A 176 -2.18 7.77 -12.98
N VAL A 177 -3.43 7.43 -12.68
CA VAL A 177 -4.16 7.96 -11.52
C VAL A 177 -4.30 6.85 -10.48
N ALA A 178 -3.59 6.97 -9.36
CA ALA A 178 -3.42 5.95 -8.34
C ALA A 178 -4.24 6.24 -7.08
N GLY A 179 -5.49 5.73 -7.07
CA GLY A 179 -6.36 5.65 -5.89
C GLY A 179 -6.80 6.97 -5.27
N LYS A 180 -7.74 6.85 -4.31
CA LYS A 180 -8.39 7.97 -3.59
C LYS A 180 -9.01 8.95 -4.59
N LEU A 181 -9.88 8.43 -5.46
CA LEU A 181 -10.50 9.22 -6.52
C LEU A 181 -11.66 10.04 -5.97
N ILE A 182 -12.51 9.43 -5.14
CA ILE A 182 -13.65 10.07 -4.51
C ILE A 182 -13.56 10.01 -2.99
N ASN A 183 -14.14 10.99 -2.32
CA ASN A 183 -14.30 10.94 -0.88
C ASN A 183 -15.46 10.02 -0.50
N ALA A 184 -15.17 8.97 0.27
CA ALA A 184 -16.15 7.98 0.70
C ALA A 184 -16.83 8.37 2.02
N SER A 185 -17.48 9.54 2.08
CA SER A 185 -18.30 9.92 3.24
C SER A 185 -19.71 9.35 3.08
N GLU A 186 -20.02 8.25 3.79
CA GLU A 186 -21.30 7.53 4.02
C GLU A 186 -22.29 7.28 2.86
N ASN A 187 -22.26 8.04 1.78
CA ASN A 187 -22.95 7.80 0.51
C ASN A 187 -22.02 8.30 -0.62
N PRO A 188 -21.64 7.47 -1.60
CA PRO A 188 -20.94 7.96 -2.78
C PRO A 188 -21.88 8.91 -3.51
N ASP A 189 -21.66 10.21 -3.34
CA ASP A 189 -22.49 11.19 -3.98
C ASP A 189 -22.32 11.01 -5.49
N ILE A 190 -23.43 10.74 -6.19
CA ILE A 190 -23.46 10.59 -7.65
C ILE A 190 -22.84 11.82 -8.30
N GLN A 191 -22.91 12.97 -7.64
CA GLN A 191 -22.27 14.20 -8.08
C GLN A 191 -20.73 14.09 -8.15
N ASN A 192 -20.07 13.53 -7.13
CA ASN A 192 -18.61 13.36 -7.12
C ASN A 192 -18.13 12.44 -8.25
N LEU A 193 -18.91 11.40 -8.55
CA LEU A 193 -18.63 10.50 -9.68
C LEU A 193 -18.82 11.19 -11.04
N ARG A 194 -19.80 12.08 -11.16
CA ARG A 194 -20.00 12.87 -12.39
C ARG A 194 -18.86 13.85 -12.63
N GLU A 195 -18.36 14.49 -11.58
CA GLU A 195 -17.22 15.40 -11.66
C GLU A 195 -15.95 14.64 -12.06
N LEU A 196 -15.68 13.50 -11.43
CA LEU A 196 -14.60 12.60 -11.83
C LEU A 196 -14.73 12.18 -13.30
N ASP A 197 -15.91 11.73 -13.74
CA ASP A 197 -16.14 11.31 -15.13
C ASP A 197 -15.91 12.48 -16.11
N ALA A 198 -16.33 13.70 -15.77
CA ALA A 198 -16.11 14.89 -16.58
C ALA A 198 -14.62 15.27 -16.69
N THR A 199 -13.87 15.25 -15.59
CA THR A 199 -12.42 15.49 -15.60
C THR A 199 -11.69 14.42 -16.41
N LEU A 200 -12.07 13.15 -16.25
CA LEU A 200 -11.49 12.04 -17.02
C LEU A 200 -11.79 12.17 -18.52
N VAL A 201 -12.98 12.61 -18.93
CA VAL A 201 -13.29 12.91 -20.35
C VAL A 201 -12.35 13.99 -20.90
N SER A 202 -12.19 15.08 -20.15
CA SER A 202 -11.33 16.21 -20.52
C SER A 202 -9.90 15.72 -20.81
N ILE A 203 -9.32 14.93 -19.90
CA ILE A 203 -7.95 14.43 -20.06
C ILE A 203 -7.86 13.31 -21.11
N ALA A 204 -8.82 12.37 -21.13
CA ALA A 204 -8.78 11.20 -22.01
C ALA A 204 -8.91 11.59 -23.49
N SER A 205 -9.47 12.76 -23.78
CA SER A 205 -9.48 13.32 -25.13
C SER A 205 -8.09 13.69 -25.66
N SER A 206 -7.10 13.89 -24.76
CA SER A 206 -5.74 14.35 -25.09
C SER A 206 -4.68 13.26 -24.90
N ILE A 207 -4.71 12.52 -23.78
CA ILE A 207 -3.65 11.55 -23.42
C ILE A 207 -4.25 10.22 -22.91
N PRO A 208 -3.56 9.06 -23.10
CA PRO A 208 -3.93 7.82 -22.44
C PRO A 208 -3.85 7.91 -20.91
N ILE A 209 -4.86 7.37 -20.22
CA ILE A 209 -5.00 7.37 -18.76
C ILE A 209 -5.19 5.94 -18.26
N ASP A 210 -4.40 5.54 -17.26
CA ASP A 210 -4.61 4.32 -16.49
C ASP A 210 -5.20 4.70 -15.12
N LEU A 211 -6.46 4.34 -14.87
CA LEU A 211 -7.19 4.62 -13.65
C LEU A 211 -7.13 3.41 -12.71
N VAL A 212 -6.51 3.58 -11.55
CA VAL A 212 -6.31 2.54 -10.53
C VAL A 212 -7.16 2.89 -9.30
N PRO A 213 -8.01 1.97 -8.79
CA PRO A 213 -8.81 2.22 -7.60
C PRO A 213 -7.96 2.20 -6.32
N GLY A 214 -8.43 2.91 -5.30
CA GLY A 214 -7.86 2.96 -3.95
C GLY A 214 -8.89 2.68 -2.87
N ASP A 215 -8.57 3.09 -1.63
CA ASP A 215 -9.49 2.93 -0.49
C ASP A 215 -10.65 3.93 -0.63
N GLY A 216 -11.86 3.50 -0.30
CA GLY A 216 -13.08 4.31 -0.44
C GLY A 216 -13.63 4.46 -1.87
N ASP A 217 -12.89 4.09 -2.90
CA ASP A 217 -13.40 4.11 -4.28
C ASP A 217 -14.46 3.01 -4.50
N PRO A 218 -15.40 3.18 -5.47
CA PRO A 218 -16.56 2.31 -5.66
C PRO A 218 -16.18 0.98 -6.33
N THR A 219 -15.41 0.17 -5.60
CA THR A 219 -14.91 -1.17 -5.96
C THR A 219 -14.98 -2.09 -4.74
N ASN A 220 -14.50 -3.31 -4.85
CA ASN A 220 -14.38 -4.17 -3.67
C ASN A 220 -13.34 -3.64 -2.68
N PHE A 221 -13.62 -3.82 -1.39
CA PHE A 221 -12.73 -3.43 -0.30
C PHE A 221 -11.48 -4.32 -0.19
N LEU A 222 -11.62 -5.62 -0.49
CA LEU A 222 -10.53 -6.60 -0.40
C LEU A 222 -9.48 -6.34 -1.48
N LEU A 223 -8.20 -6.49 -1.15
CA LEU A 223 -7.17 -6.63 -2.19
C LEU A 223 -7.21 -8.04 -2.79
N PRO A 224 -6.97 -8.21 -4.10
CA PRO A 224 -6.84 -7.16 -5.13
C PRO A 224 -8.20 -6.53 -5.46
N GLN A 225 -8.21 -5.21 -5.63
CA GLN A 225 -9.39 -4.47 -6.04
C GLN A 225 -9.59 -4.58 -7.55
N GLN A 226 -10.82 -4.86 -7.95
CA GLN A 226 -11.24 -4.94 -9.34
C GLN A 226 -11.30 -3.54 -9.97
N PRO A 227 -11.09 -3.42 -11.29
CA PRO A 227 -11.23 -2.15 -11.99
C PRO A 227 -12.62 -1.54 -11.78
N ILE A 228 -12.70 -0.21 -11.73
CA ILE A 228 -13.97 0.53 -11.60
C ILE A 228 -14.92 0.14 -12.73
N ASN A 229 -16.19 -0.08 -12.39
CA ASN A 229 -17.20 -0.48 -13.38
C ASN A 229 -17.46 0.64 -14.40
N LYS A 230 -17.65 0.27 -15.68
CA LYS A 230 -17.98 1.20 -16.76
C LYS A 230 -19.25 2.01 -16.48
N CYS A 231 -20.22 1.43 -15.76
CA CYS A 231 -21.49 2.10 -15.48
C CYS A 231 -21.33 3.35 -14.59
N LEU A 232 -20.26 3.41 -13.81
CA LEU A 232 -19.94 4.56 -12.95
C LEU A 232 -19.23 5.67 -13.72
N LEU A 233 -18.74 5.38 -14.93
CA LEU A 233 -17.96 6.26 -15.79
C LEU A 233 -18.54 6.29 -17.22
N PRO A 234 -19.81 6.71 -17.40
CA PRO A 234 -20.53 6.54 -18.67
C PRO A 234 -19.91 7.33 -19.83
N SER A 235 -19.30 8.49 -19.56
CA SER A 235 -18.77 9.38 -20.59
C SER A 235 -17.32 9.03 -20.92
N SER A 236 -16.47 8.91 -19.89
CA SER A 236 -15.04 8.65 -20.06
C SER A 236 -14.75 7.23 -20.55
N SER A 237 -15.59 6.23 -20.19
CA SER A 237 -15.44 4.85 -20.68
C SER A 237 -15.63 4.69 -22.20
N ARG A 238 -16.12 5.73 -22.90
CA ARG A 238 -16.25 5.73 -24.36
C ARG A 238 -14.92 5.95 -25.06
N PHE A 239 -13.93 6.52 -24.37
CA PHE A 239 -12.61 6.78 -24.91
C PHE A 239 -11.72 5.54 -24.79
N LYS A 240 -11.08 5.14 -25.89
CA LYS A 240 -10.11 4.02 -25.90
C LYS A 240 -8.83 4.33 -25.14
N THR A 241 -8.56 5.62 -24.93
CA THR A 241 -7.43 6.15 -24.16
C THR A 241 -7.59 5.95 -22.65
N LEU A 242 -8.82 5.76 -22.14
CA LEU A 242 -9.06 5.43 -20.74
C LEU A 242 -8.98 3.91 -20.51
N ARG A 243 -8.00 3.48 -19.73
CA ARG A 243 -7.86 2.12 -19.22
C ARG A 243 -8.20 2.10 -17.74
N ARG A 244 -9.20 1.31 -17.37
CA ARG A 244 -9.51 1.01 -15.96
C ARG A 244 -8.70 -0.21 -15.55
N ALA A 245 -7.83 -0.05 -14.56
CA ALA A 245 -6.88 -1.07 -14.14
C ALA A 245 -7.22 -1.58 -12.72
N PRO A 246 -6.78 -2.79 -12.34
CA PRO A 246 -6.94 -3.29 -10.98
C PRO A 246 -5.93 -2.63 -10.03
N ASN A 247 -6.13 -2.82 -8.72
CA ASN A 247 -5.15 -2.53 -7.68
C ASN A 247 -4.80 -3.84 -6.96
N PRO A 248 -3.55 -4.33 -6.98
CA PRO A 248 -2.33 -3.71 -7.51
C PRO A 248 -2.31 -3.49 -9.03
N TYR A 249 -1.60 -2.44 -9.46
CA TYR A 249 -1.42 -2.04 -10.85
C TYR A 249 -0.09 -2.51 -11.40
N GLU A 250 -0.10 -3.12 -12.59
CA GLU A 250 1.10 -3.45 -13.37
C GLU A 250 0.93 -3.05 -14.84
N ALA A 251 1.97 -2.45 -15.42
CA ALA A 251 2.01 -2.16 -16.85
C ALA A 251 3.43 -2.05 -17.40
N MET A 252 3.56 -2.32 -18.70
CA MET A 252 4.75 -1.98 -19.49
C MET A 252 4.50 -0.69 -20.27
N ILE A 253 5.30 0.35 -20.03
CA ILE A 253 5.20 1.65 -20.68
C ILE A 253 6.59 2.02 -21.21
N GLY A 254 6.73 2.16 -22.53
CA GLY A 254 8.01 2.52 -23.15
C GLY A 254 9.15 1.52 -22.84
N GLY A 255 8.85 0.22 -22.75
CA GLY A 255 9.84 -0.82 -22.38
C GLY A 255 10.20 -0.85 -20.89
N ARG A 256 9.56 -0.03 -20.04
CA ARG A 256 9.76 -0.03 -18.58
C ARG A 256 8.56 -0.65 -17.88
N ARG A 257 8.82 -1.48 -16.86
CA ARG A 257 7.79 -2.05 -16.00
C ARG A 257 7.44 -1.08 -14.88
N PHE A 258 6.15 -0.81 -14.72
CA PHE A 258 5.59 -0.06 -13.62
C PHE A 258 4.78 -1.01 -12.75
N LEU A 259 5.00 -0.95 -11.44
CA LEU A 259 4.22 -1.63 -10.41
C LEU A 259 3.84 -0.61 -9.36
N GLY A 260 2.57 -0.55 -8.98
CA GLY A 260 2.07 0.39 -7.98
C GLY A 260 0.80 -0.10 -7.32
N THR A 261 0.41 0.57 -6.24
CA THR A 261 -0.82 0.29 -5.49
C THR A 261 -1.55 1.58 -5.19
N GLY A 262 -2.79 1.48 -4.71
CA GLY A 262 -3.56 2.61 -4.16
C GLY A 262 -3.08 3.11 -2.79
N GLY A 263 -1.94 2.64 -2.29
CA GLY A 263 -1.30 3.10 -1.05
C GLY A 263 -1.71 2.35 0.24
N GLN A 264 -2.78 1.55 0.22
CA GLN A 264 -3.33 0.94 1.45
C GLN A 264 -2.33 -0.01 2.14
N ASN A 265 -1.53 -0.71 1.35
CA ASN A 265 -0.48 -1.60 1.85
C ASN A 265 0.62 -0.86 2.62
N VAL A 266 1.01 0.32 2.15
CA VAL A 266 2.03 1.15 2.82
C VAL A 266 1.47 1.79 4.07
N GLU A 267 0.25 2.33 3.98
CA GLU A 267 -0.45 2.91 5.13
C GLU A 267 -0.63 1.89 6.26
N ASP A 268 -1.01 0.66 5.92
CA ASP A 268 -1.20 -0.41 6.91
C ASP A 268 0.14 -0.89 7.50
N PHE A 269 1.19 -1.00 6.68
CA PHE A 269 2.54 -1.32 7.16
C PHE A 269 3.04 -0.26 8.16
N LEU A 270 2.82 1.03 7.87
CA LEU A 270 3.22 2.13 8.75
C LEU A 270 2.57 2.06 10.13
N ARG A 271 1.37 1.49 10.27
CA ARG A 271 0.72 1.29 11.58
C ARG A 271 1.51 0.35 12.49
N TYR A 272 2.25 -0.60 11.92
CA TYR A 272 3.12 -1.51 12.67
C TYR A 272 4.47 -0.88 13.01
N VAL A 273 4.92 0.16 12.31
CA VAL A 273 6.27 0.72 12.52
C VAL A 273 6.23 1.85 13.54
N ASN A 274 7.04 1.73 14.59
CA ASN A 274 7.23 2.79 15.59
C ASN A 274 8.54 3.52 15.29
N ASP A 275 8.59 4.28 14.19
CA ASP A 275 9.76 5.12 13.91
C ASP A 275 9.60 6.45 14.65
N ARG A 276 10.27 6.55 15.80
CA ARG A 276 10.34 7.71 16.68
C ARG A 276 11.11 8.88 16.09
N ARG A 277 11.78 8.72 14.95
CA ARG A 277 12.41 9.86 14.30
C ARG A 277 11.30 10.79 13.84
N ASP A 278 11.33 12.05 14.25
CA ASP A 278 10.49 13.13 13.68
C ASP A 278 10.89 13.44 12.21
N SER A 279 11.33 12.43 11.46
CA SER A 279 11.54 12.49 10.03
C SER A 279 10.21 12.84 9.36
N GLU A 280 10.25 13.76 8.42
CA GLU A 280 9.14 14.10 7.53
C GLU A 280 8.47 12.82 7.01
N GLY A 281 7.12 12.80 6.98
CA GLY A 281 6.35 11.58 6.67
C GLY A 281 6.77 10.88 5.37
N ALA A 282 7.32 11.63 4.40
CA ALA A 282 7.82 11.10 3.14
C ALA A 282 9.01 10.14 3.29
N GLU A 283 10.00 10.43 4.14
CA GLU A 283 11.17 9.56 4.32
C GLU A 283 10.78 8.22 4.95
N LYS A 284 9.80 8.24 5.87
CA LYS A 284 9.25 7.04 6.48
C LYS A 284 8.54 6.17 5.45
N ILE A 285 7.71 6.78 4.61
CA ILE A 285 7.02 6.10 3.50
C ILE A 285 8.02 5.44 2.55
N LEU A 286 9.09 6.16 2.16
CA LEU A 286 10.13 5.62 1.28
C LEU A 286 10.88 4.45 1.92
N SER A 287 11.18 4.54 3.22
CA SER A 287 11.85 3.46 3.97
C SER A 287 10.97 2.20 4.02
N VAL A 288 9.67 2.36 4.22
CA VAL A 288 8.71 1.24 4.20
C VAL A 288 8.58 0.63 2.81
N LEU A 289 8.49 1.45 1.76
CA LEU A 289 8.46 0.96 0.38
C LEU A 289 9.72 0.16 0.03
N GLU A 290 10.89 0.64 0.43
CA GLU A 290 12.15 -0.07 0.24
C GLU A 290 12.14 -1.42 0.97
N GLU A 291 11.58 -1.45 2.18
CA GLU A 291 11.45 -2.68 2.96
C GLU A 291 10.53 -3.71 2.31
N MET A 292 9.39 -3.27 1.78
CA MET A 292 8.46 -4.14 1.07
C MET A 292 9.15 -4.79 -0.15
N ILE A 293 9.95 -4.02 -0.89
CA ILE A 293 10.73 -4.54 -2.03
C ILE A 293 11.79 -5.55 -1.54
N ARG A 294 12.54 -5.23 -0.48
CA ARG A 294 13.57 -6.12 0.09
C ARG A 294 13.01 -7.39 0.69
N SER A 295 11.77 -7.37 1.18
CA SER A 295 11.06 -8.54 1.67
C SER A 295 10.37 -9.34 0.57
N ARG A 296 10.40 -8.86 -0.69
CA ARG A 296 9.69 -9.44 -1.84
C ARG A 296 8.19 -9.63 -1.57
N HIS A 297 7.59 -8.75 -0.78
CA HIS A 297 6.19 -8.84 -0.41
C HIS A 297 5.46 -7.50 -0.56
N LEU A 298 4.46 -7.44 -1.44
CA LEU A 298 3.74 -6.19 -1.75
C LEU A 298 2.77 -5.77 -0.66
N ALA A 299 2.19 -6.72 0.09
CA ALA A 299 1.32 -6.43 1.22
C ALA A 299 1.52 -7.46 2.34
N PRO A 300 2.60 -7.38 3.12
CA PRO A 300 2.92 -8.40 4.14
C PRO A 300 1.86 -8.50 5.24
N THR A 301 1.20 -7.39 5.57
CA THR A 301 0.15 -7.34 6.60
C THR A 301 -1.19 -7.93 6.15
N ALA A 302 -1.30 -8.42 4.91
CA ALA A 302 -2.47 -9.12 4.43
C ALA A 302 -2.35 -10.64 4.70
N PRO A 303 -3.39 -11.33 5.21
CA PRO A 303 -4.75 -10.84 5.49
C PRO A 303 -4.96 -10.28 6.91
N ASP A 304 -3.91 -10.21 7.74
CA ASP A 304 -3.98 -9.97 9.19
C ASP A 304 -4.68 -8.65 9.57
N THR A 305 -4.28 -7.53 8.96
CA THR A 305 -4.89 -6.20 9.15
C THR A 305 -5.33 -5.58 7.83
N LEU A 306 -4.56 -5.81 6.77
CA LEU A 306 -4.96 -5.42 5.43
C LEU A 306 -5.87 -6.49 4.84
N ALA A 307 -7.14 -6.16 4.67
CA ALA A 307 -8.13 -7.08 4.15
C ALA A 307 -7.79 -7.52 2.72
N SER A 308 -7.69 -8.84 2.51
CA SER A 308 -7.44 -9.43 1.20
C SER A 308 -8.34 -10.61 0.93
N TYR A 309 -8.50 -10.92 -0.36
CA TYR A 309 -9.19 -12.13 -0.79
C TYR A 309 -8.40 -13.37 -0.35
N PRO A 310 -9.06 -14.40 0.20
CA PRO A 310 -8.41 -15.66 0.54
C PRO A 310 -8.12 -16.44 -0.74
N PHE A 311 -6.90 -16.31 -1.26
CA PHE A 311 -6.44 -17.07 -2.41
C PHE A 311 -6.13 -18.51 -2.02
N TYR A 312 -6.40 -19.47 -2.91
CA TYR A 312 -5.99 -20.86 -2.77
C TYR A 312 -5.30 -21.31 -4.06
N GLU A 313 -4.10 -21.90 -3.99
CA GLU A 313 -3.53 -22.67 -5.13
C GLU A 313 -3.82 -24.17 -5.01
N SER A 314 -3.81 -24.67 -3.78
CA SER A 314 -4.16 -26.02 -3.37
C SER A 314 -4.93 -25.96 -2.04
N VAL A 315 -5.49 -27.07 -1.57
CA VAL A 315 -6.24 -27.10 -0.29
C VAL A 315 -5.29 -26.77 0.86
N GLY A 316 -5.29 -25.52 1.32
CA GLY A 316 -4.55 -25.09 2.52
C GLY A 316 -3.54 -23.95 2.31
N ASP A 317 -3.10 -23.72 1.07
CA ASP A 317 -2.05 -22.72 0.80
C ASP A 317 -2.67 -21.36 0.44
N VAL A 318 -2.57 -20.39 1.35
CA VAL A 318 -3.01 -19.01 1.12
C VAL A 318 -1.93 -18.26 0.33
N LYS A 319 -2.25 -17.77 -0.89
CA LYS A 319 -1.32 -16.85 -1.58
C LYS A 319 -1.21 -15.56 -0.81
N SER A 320 0.02 -15.10 -0.65
CA SER A 320 0.28 -13.71 -0.32
C SER A 320 0.40 -12.86 -1.59
N PHE A 321 0.77 -11.59 -1.49
CA PHE A 321 1.07 -10.73 -2.63
C PHE A 321 2.59 -10.72 -2.89
N PRO A 322 3.18 -11.75 -3.52
CA PRO A 322 4.56 -11.69 -3.93
C PRO A 322 4.72 -10.60 -4.99
N PHE A 323 5.89 -9.99 -5.04
CA PHE A 323 6.21 -9.20 -6.22
C PHE A 323 6.27 -10.12 -7.46
N PRO A 324 5.75 -9.69 -8.62
CA PRO A 324 5.81 -10.47 -9.85
C PRO A 324 7.24 -10.45 -10.42
N PHE A 325 8.12 -11.32 -9.91
CA PHE A 325 9.48 -11.52 -10.42
C PHE A 325 9.87 -12.99 -10.50
#